data_AF-A0A2T6KYD0-F1
#
_entry.id   AF-A0A2T6KYD0-F1
#
_cell.length_a   1.000
_cell.length_b   1.000
_cell.length_c   1.000
_cell.angle_alpha   90.00
_cell.angle_beta   90.00
_cell.angle_gamma   90.00
#
_symmetry.space_group_name_H-M   'P 1'
#
loop_
_entity.id
_entity.type
_entity.pdbx_description
1 polymer ?
#
loop_
_entity_poly.entity_id
_entity_poly.type
_entity_poly.pdbx_seq_one_letter_code
_entity_poly.pdbx_strand_id
1 'polypeptide(L)'
;MTDPTLPLPELPQPSRGRVVGTAKGYTPPAAPAPKARKAGPARPPAPRPASPPPPPASGSVGSPMPGRTAGLRPRLQPRIAAGVVAVLALWGVWATWDTFVASERGQRADQLALEGAARGQGVLWDLAEPVLGVVSNTFVGLGLAAAVILALARGRWWLAGQVVILVAGSNLTTQVLKHVVLDRPPLLDIARADINTLPSGHTTVAASIAAGLLIAVPRRWRPVVAVAGAVYTGATGVSTLVGQWHRPSDVVAAILVVLAWSAGVCMLSSSSSLDEPRGGVEPGSSGAAGLLLLGAVVTGALALGALGSVRGYGWALPLGGDLTAYMGGMLGVAAVTLGSFALMLLVRQSTARP
;
A
#
# COMPACT_ATOMS: atom_id res chain seq x y z
N MET A 1 56.61 25.57 -3.00
CA MET A 1 57.35 25.98 -1.79
C MET A 1 56.37 26.72 -0.92
N THR A 2 55.92 26.32 0.27
CA THR A 2 56.17 25.18 1.15
C THR A 2 55.02 25.26 2.18
N ASP A 3 54.23 24.20 2.30
CA ASP A 3 53.39 23.89 3.47
C ASP A 3 54.33 23.39 4.59
N PRO A 4 54.09 23.72 5.87
CA PRO A 4 53.61 22.65 6.76
C PRO A 4 52.71 23.15 7.93
N THR A 5 51.43 22.83 7.88
CA THR A 5 50.62 22.50 9.07
C THR A 5 50.83 21.03 9.43
N LEU A 6 51.32 20.71 10.64
CA LEU A 6 51.17 19.41 11.35
C LEU A 6 51.81 19.48 12.78
N PRO A 7 51.57 18.52 13.70
CA PRO A 7 51.04 18.75 15.06
C PRO A 7 52.00 18.30 16.19
N LEU A 8 51.61 18.51 17.47
CA LEU A 8 52.31 17.94 18.64
C LEU A 8 51.33 17.46 19.75
N PRO A 9 51.72 16.50 20.63
CA PRO A 9 50.89 15.37 21.06
C PRO A 9 50.63 15.22 22.60
N GLU A 10 49.51 14.52 22.91
CA GLU A 10 49.19 13.47 23.92
C GLU A 10 50.12 13.21 25.15
N LEU A 11 49.65 13.14 26.43
CA LEU A 11 49.12 11.98 27.24
C LEU A 11 49.29 12.29 28.77
N PRO A 12 48.84 11.49 29.79
CA PRO A 12 47.93 10.33 29.87
C PRO A 12 46.83 10.39 30.99
N GLN A 13 45.84 9.49 30.89
CA GLN A 13 44.81 9.16 31.90
C GLN A 13 45.34 8.29 33.06
N PRO A 14 44.59 8.18 34.18
CA PRO A 14 44.25 6.83 34.63
C PRO A 14 42.81 6.63 35.12
N SER A 15 42.44 5.36 35.07
CA SER A 15 41.13 4.73 35.15
C SER A 15 40.76 4.16 36.53
N ARG A 16 39.45 3.88 36.70
CA ARG A 16 38.80 2.81 37.50
C ARG A 16 38.92 2.86 39.04
N GLY A 17 37.77 2.66 39.71
CA GLY A 17 37.76 2.05 41.06
C GLY A 17 36.49 2.29 41.86
N ARG A 18 35.77 1.20 42.15
CA ARG A 18 34.50 1.08 42.90
C ARG A 18 34.80 0.45 44.28
N VAL A 19 33.77 0.38 45.15
CA VAL A 19 33.55 -0.53 46.32
C VAL A 19 33.72 0.18 47.68
N VAL A 20 32.65 0.58 48.39
CA VAL A 20 31.68 -0.13 49.29
C VAL A 20 32.23 -0.45 50.68
N GLY A 21 31.51 -0.02 51.74
CA GLY A 21 31.69 -0.52 53.12
C GLY A 21 30.90 0.26 54.19
N THR A 22 29.95 -0.44 54.82
CA THR A 22 29.00 -0.05 55.88
C THR A 22 29.56 -0.16 57.31
N ALA A 23 29.00 0.56 58.32
CA ALA A 23 28.85 0.04 59.71
C ALA A 23 27.90 0.87 60.61
N LYS A 24 27.18 0.17 61.51
CA LYS A 24 26.16 0.60 62.49
C LYS A 24 26.74 0.70 63.92
N GLY A 25 26.33 1.74 64.66
CA GLY A 25 25.79 1.80 66.06
C GLY A 25 26.53 1.27 67.31
N TYR A 26 26.67 2.12 68.36
CA TYR A 26 26.31 1.91 69.79
C TYR A 26 26.50 3.22 70.65
N THR A 27 25.79 3.39 71.78
CA THR A 27 25.70 4.57 72.72
C THR A 27 25.91 4.15 74.20
N PRO A 28 26.37 5.01 75.16
CA PRO A 28 25.51 5.56 76.26
C PRO A 28 26.06 6.91 76.93
N PRO A 29 25.63 7.40 78.13
CA PRO A 29 24.35 8.07 78.49
C PRO A 29 24.42 9.45 79.27
N ALA A 30 23.21 10.06 79.37
CA ALA A 30 22.54 11.19 80.12
C ALA A 30 23.08 12.00 81.34
N ALA A 31 22.56 13.26 81.48
CA ALA A 31 21.90 13.90 82.67
C ALA A 31 21.21 15.28 82.29
N PRO A 32 20.42 16.01 83.15
CA PRO A 32 18.95 16.12 83.06
C PRO A 32 18.33 17.55 82.90
N ALA A 33 16.99 17.62 82.82
CA ALA A 33 16.13 18.76 82.42
C ALA A 33 15.53 19.64 83.57
N PRO A 34 14.93 20.81 83.27
CA PRO A 34 13.95 21.47 84.15
C PRO A 34 12.55 21.70 83.54
N LYS A 35 11.57 21.94 84.43
CA LYS A 35 10.09 21.86 84.29
C LYS A 35 9.38 23.18 83.93
N ALA A 36 8.09 23.01 83.56
CA ALA A 36 7.09 23.94 83.03
C ALA A 36 6.59 25.10 83.92
N ARG A 37 5.94 26.10 83.28
CA ARG A 37 5.07 27.10 83.91
C ARG A 37 3.77 27.30 83.10
N LYS A 38 2.61 27.22 83.78
CA LYS A 38 1.25 27.51 83.26
C LYS A 38 0.92 29.00 83.39
N ALA A 39 0.15 29.55 82.45
CA ALA A 39 -0.53 30.86 82.58
C ALA A 39 -1.98 30.77 82.05
N GLY A 40 -2.90 31.49 82.72
CA GLY A 40 -4.36 31.34 82.68
C GLY A 40 -5.10 31.97 81.48
N PRO A 41 -6.45 32.05 81.56
CA PRO A 41 -7.34 32.09 80.39
C PRO A 41 -7.52 33.49 79.79
N ALA A 42 -7.53 33.57 78.46
CA ALA A 42 -7.86 34.77 77.71
C ALA A 42 -9.35 34.83 77.31
N ARG A 43 -9.92 36.02 77.43
CA ARG A 43 -11.32 36.42 77.22
C ARG A 43 -11.76 36.26 75.74
N PRO A 44 -13.02 35.90 75.44
CA PRO A 44 -13.47 35.70 74.05
C PRO A 44 -13.74 37.03 73.32
N PRO A 45 -13.35 37.18 72.03
CA PRO A 45 -13.77 38.30 71.20
C PRO A 45 -15.17 38.06 70.58
N ALA A 46 -15.90 39.16 70.37
CA ALA A 46 -17.28 39.22 69.87
C ALA A 46 -17.48 38.68 68.44
N PRO A 47 -18.69 38.19 68.08
CA PRO A 47 -18.97 37.64 66.75
C PRO A 47 -18.99 38.74 65.67
N ARG A 48 -18.30 38.50 64.54
CA ARG A 48 -18.41 39.32 63.32
C ARG A 48 -19.71 39.00 62.58
N PRO A 49 -20.37 39.99 61.94
CA PRO A 49 -21.55 39.74 61.11
C PRO A 49 -21.21 38.92 59.86
N ALA A 50 -22.11 38.00 59.50
CA ALA A 50 -21.96 37.10 58.36
C ALA A 50 -21.97 37.85 57.02
N SER A 51 -21.07 37.49 56.12
CA SER A 51 -21.04 37.96 54.74
C SER A 51 -22.27 37.48 53.97
N PRO A 52 -22.86 38.28 53.06
CA PRO A 52 -23.98 37.82 52.24
C PRO A 52 -23.55 36.72 51.26
N PRO A 53 -24.43 35.76 50.91
CA PRO A 53 -24.10 34.68 50.00
C PRO A 53 -23.84 35.21 48.58
N PRO A 54 -22.92 34.60 47.82
CA PRO A 54 -22.65 35.01 46.44
C PRO A 54 -23.88 34.75 45.56
N PRO A 55 -24.08 35.55 44.51
CA PRO A 55 -25.20 35.38 43.58
C PRO A 55 -25.10 34.02 42.85
N PRO A 56 -26.24 33.40 42.49
CA PRO A 56 -26.24 32.13 41.78
C PRO A 56 -25.52 32.29 40.44
N ALA A 57 -24.58 31.39 40.17
CA ALA A 57 -23.86 31.32 38.90
C ALA A 57 -24.85 31.08 37.75
N SER A 58 -25.29 32.17 37.10
CA SER A 58 -25.93 32.14 35.80
C SER A 58 -24.85 31.91 34.75
N GLY A 59 -24.48 30.64 34.61
CA GLY A 59 -23.49 30.18 33.67
C GLY A 59 -23.64 28.68 33.54
N SER A 60 -24.73 28.25 32.89
CA SER A 60 -24.80 26.92 32.32
C SER A 60 -23.60 26.77 31.41
N VAL A 61 -22.52 26.17 31.93
CA VAL A 61 -21.57 25.46 31.10
C VAL A 61 -22.42 24.40 30.43
N GLY A 62 -22.85 24.69 29.20
CA GLY A 62 -23.57 23.72 28.40
C GLY A 62 -22.69 22.49 28.35
N SER A 63 -23.14 21.41 29.00
CA SER A 63 -22.63 20.08 28.73
C SER A 63 -22.52 19.97 27.21
N PRO A 64 -21.34 19.66 26.63
CA PRO A 64 -21.23 19.54 25.20
C PRO A 64 -22.24 18.48 24.77
N MET A 65 -23.29 18.92 24.07
CA MET A 65 -24.30 18.04 23.51
C MET A 65 -23.58 16.91 22.75
N PRO A 66 -23.69 15.64 23.17
CA PRO A 66 -23.19 14.53 22.38
C PRO A 66 -24.18 14.34 21.23
N GLY A 67 -24.01 15.08 20.13
CA GLY A 67 -25.04 15.04 19.09
C GLY A 67 -24.84 15.84 17.81
N ARG A 68 -23.70 16.50 17.60
CA ARG A 68 -23.35 17.03 16.28
C ARG A 68 -21.92 16.64 15.96
N THR A 69 -21.74 15.40 15.49
CA THR A 69 -20.61 15.09 14.62
C THR A 69 -20.69 16.10 13.48
N ALA A 70 -19.83 17.13 13.49
CA ALA A 70 -19.65 17.96 12.31
C ALA A 70 -19.37 16.99 11.16
N GLY A 71 -20.32 16.88 10.23
CA GLY A 71 -20.30 15.83 9.22
C GLY A 71 -18.97 15.88 8.49
N LEU A 72 -18.14 14.85 8.67
CA LEU A 72 -16.82 14.79 8.03
C LEU A 72 -17.05 14.85 6.52
N ARG A 73 -16.59 15.93 5.89
CA ARG A 73 -16.77 16.17 4.46
C ARG A 73 -15.58 15.60 3.70
N PRO A 74 -15.80 14.76 2.68
CA PRO A 74 -14.72 14.28 1.85
C PRO A 74 -13.99 15.44 1.17
N ARG A 75 -12.66 15.40 1.18
CA ARG A 75 -11.83 16.42 0.53
C ARG A 75 -11.87 16.26 -0.99
N LEU A 76 -11.91 17.38 -1.71
CA LEU A 76 -11.95 17.39 -3.18
C LEU A 76 -10.62 16.97 -3.81
N GLN A 77 -9.49 17.43 -3.26
CA GLN A 77 -8.16 17.18 -3.84
C GLN A 77 -7.81 15.68 -3.98
N PRO A 78 -8.01 14.81 -2.96
CA PRO A 78 -7.78 13.38 -3.11
C PRO A 78 -8.67 12.70 -4.16
N ARG A 79 -9.89 13.21 -4.38
CA ARG A 79 -10.79 12.68 -5.41
C ARG A 79 -10.31 13.04 -6.81
N ILE A 80 -9.82 14.27 -7.00
CA ILE A 80 -9.20 14.69 -8.26
C ILE A 80 -7.96 13.83 -8.53
N ALA A 81 -7.09 13.62 -7.53
CA ALA A 81 -5.93 12.75 -7.67
C ALA A 81 -6.33 11.31 -8.04
N ALA A 82 -7.39 10.76 -7.43
CA ALA A 82 -7.94 9.46 -7.79
C ALA A 82 -8.45 9.44 -9.25
N GLY A 83 -9.15 10.49 -9.70
CA GLY A 83 -9.58 10.64 -11.10
C GLY A 83 -8.41 10.67 -12.07
N VAL A 84 -7.35 11.42 -11.75
CA VAL A 84 -6.12 11.47 -12.56
C VAL A 84 -5.46 10.09 -12.65
N VAL A 85 -5.33 9.37 -11.53
CA VAL A 85 -4.80 7.99 -11.54
C VAL A 85 -5.67 7.07 -12.40
N ALA A 86 -6.99 7.20 -12.34
CA ALA A 86 -7.89 6.39 -13.17
C ALA A 86 -7.69 6.67 -14.67
N VAL A 87 -7.62 7.94 -15.06
CA VAL A 87 -7.38 8.34 -16.46
C VAL A 87 -6.01 7.87 -16.95
N LEU A 88 -4.95 8.04 -16.15
CA LEU A 88 -3.61 7.57 -16.51
C LEU A 88 -3.55 6.05 -16.64
N ALA A 89 -4.28 5.31 -15.79
CA ALA A 89 -4.36 3.87 -15.88
C ALA A 89 -5.09 3.41 -17.17
N LEU A 90 -6.21 4.07 -17.53
CA LEU A 90 -6.90 3.82 -18.80
C LEU A 90 -6.03 4.14 -20.01
N TRP A 91 -5.33 5.27 -19.97
CA TRP A 91 -4.34 5.61 -21.00
C TRP A 91 -3.22 4.58 -21.08
N GLY A 92 -2.76 4.07 -19.93
CA GLY A 92 -1.76 3.01 -19.87
C GLY A 92 -2.24 1.70 -20.52
N VAL A 93 -3.52 1.33 -20.38
CA VAL A 93 -4.11 0.18 -21.10
C VAL A 93 -4.03 0.40 -22.60
N TRP A 94 -4.47 1.57 -23.08
CA TRP A 94 -4.39 1.93 -24.49
C TRP A 94 -2.94 1.94 -25.00
N ALA A 95 -2.01 2.56 -24.27
CA ALA A 95 -0.60 2.62 -24.64
C ALA A 95 0.06 1.23 -24.67
N THR A 96 -0.36 0.32 -23.77
CA THR A 96 0.09 -1.08 -23.77
C THR A 96 -0.37 -1.79 -25.04
N TRP A 97 -1.65 -1.66 -25.40
CA TRP A 97 -2.19 -2.23 -26.62
C TRP A 97 -1.51 -1.64 -27.86
N ASP A 98 -1.40 -0.31 -27.96
CA ASP A 98 -0.77 0.36 -29.10
C ASP A 98 0.69 -0.08 -29.30
N THR A 99 1.45 -0.14 -28.19
CA THR A 99 2.88 -0.45 -28.24
C THR A 99 3.18 -1.92 -28.47
N PHE A 100 2.42 -2.85 -27.87
CA PHE A 100 2.75 -4.28 -27.86
C PHE A 100 1.84 -5.13 -28.76
N VAL A 101 0.64 -4.65 -29.06
CA VAL A 101 -0.35 -5.38 -29.87
C VAL A 101 -0.55 -4.75 -31.23
N ALA A 102 -0.65 -3.42 -31.34
CA ALA A 102 -0.87 -2.75 -32.62
C ALA A 102 0.42 -2.47 -33.42
N SER A 103 1.60 -2.81 -32.87
CA SER A 103 2.89 -2.62 -33.53
C SER A 103 3.65 -3.94 -33.75
N GLU A 104 4.27 -4.11 -34.92
CA GLU A 104 5.02 -5.32 -35.28
C GLU A 104 6.19 -5.58 -34.30
N ARG A 105 6.96 -4.53 -33.97
CA ARG A 105 8.06 -4.62 -33.00
C ARG A 105 7.58 -5.01 -31.61
N GLY A 106 6.41 -4.52 -31.22
CA GLY A 106 5.73 -4.87 -29.99
C GLY A 106 5.34 -6.34 -29.95
N GLN A 107 4.61 -6.78 -30.98
CA GLN A 107 4.17 -8.16 -31.09
C GLN A 107 5.35 -9.12 -31.09
N ARG A 108 6.44 -8.76 -31.78
CA ARG A 108 7.66 -9.58 -31.80
C ARG A 108 8.29 -9.69 -30.41
N ALA A 109 8.36 -8.60 -29.65
CA ALA A 109 8.89 -8.62 -28.29
C ALA A 109 8.03 -9.49 -27.35
N ASP A 110 6.71 -9.37 -27.43
CA ASP A 110 5.78 -10.21 -26.66
C ASP A 110 5.85 -11.69 -27.06
N GLN A 111 5.99 -11.96 -28.36
CA GLN A 111 6.10 -13.31 -28.89
C GLN A 111 7.42 -13.97 -28.47
N LEU A 112 8.52 -13.22 -28.49
CA LEU A 112 9.82 -13.63 -27.94
C LEU A 112 9.71 -13.93 -26.43
N ALA A 113 8.97 -13.11 -25.67
CA ALA A 113 8.76 -13.36 -24.26
C ALA A 113 7.95 -14.64 -24.00
N LEU A 114 6.95 -14.92 -24.85
CA LEU A 114 6.19 -16.16 -24.81
C LEU A 114 7.11 -17.36 -25.12
N GLU A 115 7.86 -17.33 -26.21
CA GLU A 115 8.79 -18.39 -26.59
C GLU A 115 9.89 -18.63 -25.53
N GLY A 116 10.40 -17.58 -24.91
CA GLY A 116 11.39 -17.68 -23.83
C GLY A 116 10.83 -18.36 -22.58
N ALA A 117 9.55 -18.14 -22.27
CA ALA A 117 8.89 -18.83 -21.17
C ALA A 117 8.76 -20.35 -21.39
N ALA A 118 8.61 -20.82 -22.64
CA ALA A 118 8.57 -22.25 -22.95
C ALA A 118 9.87 -22.97 -22.55
N ARG A 119 11.03 -22.30 -22.68
CA ARG A 119 12.32 -22.88 -22.29
C ARG A 119 12.48 -23.04 -20.78
N GLY A 120 11.87 -22.15 -20.01
CA GLY A 120 11.91 -22.16 -18.55
C GLY A 120 10.82 -23.01 -17.89
N GLN A 121 9.88 -23.54 -18.68
CA GLN A 121 8.62 -24.07 -18.17
C GLN A 121 8.81 -25.20 -17.14
N GLY A 122 9.76 -26.13 -17.33
CA GLY A 122 9.90 -27.32 -16.46
C GLY A 122 9.85 -27.05 -14.94
N VAL A 123 10.96 -26.56 -14.36
CA VAL A 123 11.07 -26.36 -12.89
C VAL A 123 10.19 -25.20 -12.38
N LEU A 124 9.92 -24.20 -13.23
CA LEU A 124 9.10 -23.04 -12.85
C LEU A 124 7.61 -23.37 -12.82
N TRP A 125 7.14 -24.32 -13.63
CA TRP A 125 5.74 -24.71 -13.71
C TRP A 125 5.27 -25.43 -12.44
N ASP A 126 6.09 -26.31 -11.87
CA ASP A 126 5.77 -26.99 -10.60
C ASP A 126 5.51 -26.01 -9.43
N LEU A 127 6.14 -24.83 -9.47
CA LEU A 127 5.90 -23.74 -8.51
C LEU A 127 4.74 -22.82 -8.91
N ALA A 128 4.50 -22.63 -10.21
CA ALA A 128 3.53 -21.70 -10.76
C ALA A 128 2.10 -22.27 -10.87
N GLU A 129 1.97 -23.56 -11.16
CA GLU A 129 0.70 -24.27 -11.36
C GLU A 129 -0.21 -24.20 -10.13
N PRO A 130 0.26 -24.41 -8.88
CA PRO A 130 -0.60 -24.31 -7.70
C PRO A 130 -1.21 -22.92 -7.53
N VAL A 131 -0.49 -21.85 -7.90
CA VAL A 131 -1.00 -20.46 -7.85
C VAL A 131 -2.16 -20.27 -8.83
N LEU A 132 -2.09 -20.88 -10.01
CA LEU A 132 -3.17 -20.85 -11.01
C LEU A 132 -4.36 -21.71 -10.59
N GLY A 133 -4.12 -22.86 -9.96
CA GLY A 133 -5.17 -23.71 -9.37
C GLY A 133 -6.00 -23.00 -8.29
N VAL A 134 -5.38 -22.06 -7.56
CA VAL A 134 -6.05 -21.17 -6.59
C VAL A 134 -6.86 -20.07 -7.28
N VAL A 135 -6.66 -19.78 -8.57
CA VAL A 135 -7.49 -18.83 -9.34
C VAL A 135 -8.55 -19.59 -10.15
N SER A 136 -9.28 -20.50 -9.50
CA SER A 136 -10.49 -21.09 -10.10
C SER A 136 -11.71 -20.20 -9.83
N ASN A 137 -12.78 -20.35 -10.63
CA ASN A 137 -14.06 -19.64 -10.44
C ASN A 137 -14.57 -19.70 -8.98
N THR A 138 -14.27 -20.78 -8.26
CA THR A 138 -14.62 -20.98 -6.85
C THR A 138 -13.91 -19.99 -5.92
N PHE A 139 -12.63 -19.72 -6.14
CA PHE A 139 -11.86 -18.77 -5.32
C PHE A 139 -12.21 -17.32 -5.64
N VAL A 140 -12.62 -17.02 -6.87
CA VAL A 140 -13.19 -15.70 -7.21
C VAL A 140 -14.44 -15.42 -6.37
N GLY A 141 -15.33 -16.40 -6.31
CA GLY A 141 -16.54 -16.34 -5.48
C GLY A 141 -16.21 -16.17 -4.00
N LEU A 142 -15.26 -16.94 -3.47
CA LEU A 142 -14.85 -16.85 -2.06
C LEU A 142 -14.15 -15.53 -1.71
N GLY A 143 -13.25 -15.04 -2.56
CA GLY A 143 -12.56 -13.77 -2.34
C GLY A 143 -13.51 -12.57 -2.38
N LEU A 144 -14.43 -12.55 -3.35
CA LEU A 144 -15.48 -11.55 -3.43
C LEU A 144 -16.42 -11.64 -2.22
N ALA A 145 -16.88 -12.85 -1.87
CA ALA A 145 -17.73 -13.06 -0.70
C ALA A 145 -17.04 -12.59 0.60
N ALA A 146 -15.76 -12.93 0.81
CA ALA A 146 -15.00 -12.48 1.97
C ALA A 146 -14.88 -10.95 2.03
N ALA A 147 -14.59 -10.29 0.91
CA ALA A 147 -14.48 -8.84 0.86
C ALA A 147 -15.83 -8.15 1.12
N VAL A 148 -16.92 -8.68 0.55
CA VAL A 148 -18.28 -8.18 0.77
C VAL A 148 -18.73 -8.41 2.21
N ILE A 149 -18.56 -9.62 2.75
CA ILE A 149 -18.88 -9.97 4.15
C ILE A 149 -18.10 -9.06 5.11
N LEU A 150 -16.81 -8.83 4.86
CA LEU A 150 -15.99 -7.95 5.69
C LEU A 150 -16.51 -6.50 5.67
N ALA A 151 -16.93 -6.00 4.50
CA ALA A 151 -17.48 -4.66 4.37
C ALA A 151 -18.86 -4.53 5.05
N LEU A 152 -19.72 -5.55 4.90
CA LEU A 152 -21.03 -5.63 5.53
C LEU A 152 -20.93 -5.78 7.05
N ALA A 153 -20.04 -6.63 7.55
CA ALA A 153 -19.79 -6.83 8.98
C ALA A 153 -19.33 -5.55 9.70
N ARG A 154 -18.82 -4.57 8.96
CA ARG A 154 -18.45 -3.23 9.48
C ARG A 154 -19.60 -2.22 9.43
N GLY A 155 -20.79 -2.61 8.96
CA GLY A 155 -21.94 -1.72 8.77
C GLY A 155 -21.74 -0.68 7.66
N ARG A 156 -20.75 -0.87 6.77
CA ARG A 156 -20.35 0.12 5.75
C ARG A 156 -20.84 -0.29 4.35
N TRP A 157 -22.15 -0.25 4.16
CA TRP A 157 -22.84 -0.61 2.90
C TRP A 157 -22.24 0.03 1.64
N TRP A 158 -21.78 1.29 1.74
CA TRP A 158 -21.14 1.98 0.62
C TRP A 158 -19.78 1.36 0.23
N LEU A 159 -18.97 0.93 1.21
CA LEU A 159 -17.71 0.24 0.92
C LEU A 159 -17.95 -1.12 0.28
N ALA A 160 -19.00 -1.84 0.70
CA ALA A 160 -19.39 -3.10 0.08
C ALA A 160 -19.77 -2.87 -1.39
N GLY A 161 -20.57 -1.83 -1.67
CA GLY A 161 -20.91 -1.42 -3.04
C GLY A 161 -19.68 -1.07 -3.87
N GLN A 162 -18.72 -0.30 -3.33
CA GLN A 162 -17.46 0.02 -4.03
C GLN A 162 -16.67 -1.23 -4.40
N VAL A 163 -16.57 -2.22 -3.49
CA VAL A 163 -15.86 -3.47 -3.76
C VAL A 163 -16.56 -4.27 -4.85
N VAL A 164 -17.89 -4.41 -4.79
CA VAL A 164 -18.66 -5.11 -5.82
C VAL A 164 -18.50 -4.44 -7.18
N ILE A 165 -18.64 -3.11 -7.25
CA ILE A 165 -18.48 -2.34 -8.48
C ILE A 165 -17.07 -2.48 -9.04
N LEU A 166 -16.04 -2.41 -8.19
CA LEU A 166 -14.65 -2.59 -8.60
C LEU A 166 -14.44 -3.97 -9.23
N VAL A 167 -14.85 -5.04 -8.54
CA VAL A 167 -14.61 -6.41 -9.00
C VAL A 167 -15.42 -6.70 -10.26
N ALA A 168 -16.73 -6.46 -10.23
CA ALA A 168 -17.59 -6.70 -11.40
C ALA A 168 -17.18 -5.82 -12.58
N GLY A 169 -16.95 -4.53 -12.34
CA GLY A 169 -16.54 -3.56 -13.36
C GLY A 169 -15.20 -3.93 -14.01
N SER A 170 -14.19 -4.29 -13.22
CA SER A 170 -12.88 -4.69 -13.77
C SER A 170 -12.99 -5.93 -14.63
N ASN A 171 -13.68 -6.97 -14.17
CA ASN A 171 -13.80 -8.23 -14.90
C ASN A 171 -14.65 -8.07 -16.16
N LEU A 172 -15.77 -7.35 -16.10
CA LEU A 172 -16.58 -7.06 -17.28
C LEU A 172 -15.80 -6.23 -18.30
N THR A 173 -15.07 -5.20 -17.84
CA THR A 173 -14.23 -4.38 -18.71
C THR A 173 -13.15 -5.22 -19.39
N THR A 174 -12.50 -6.13 -18.67
CA THR A 174 -11.52 -7.05 -19.26
C THR A 174 -12.13 -7.90 -20.37
N GLN A 175 -13.34 -8.43 -20.20
CA GLN A 175 -14.00 -9.22 -21.24
C GLN A 175 -14.42 -8.37 -22.45
N VAL A 176 -14.95 -7.17 -22.21
CA VAL A 176 -15.33 -6.23 -23.28
C VAL A 176 -14.10 -5.78 -24.06
N LEU A 177 -13.01 -5.41 -23.37
CA LEU A 177 -11.76 -5.03 -24.03
C LEU A 177 -11.21 -6.18 -24.88
N LYS A 178 -11.19 -7.39 -24.35
CA LYS A 178 -10.66 -8.58 -25.04
C LYS A 178 -11.45 -8.99 -26.27
N HIS A 179 -12.78 -8.93 -26.19
CA HIS A 179 -13.66 -9.54 -27.20
C HIS A 179 -14.33 -8.54 -28.13
N VAL A 180 -14.31 -7.24 -27.81
CA VAL A 180 -15.10 -6.22 -28.54
C VAL A 180 -14.28 -5.00 -28.94
N VAL A 181 -13.35 -4.54 -28.11
CA VAL A 181 -12.69 -3.23 -28.32
C VAL A 181 -11.28 -3.35 -28.88
N LEU A 182 -10.49 -4.29 -28.35
CA LEU A 182 -9.08 -4.42 -28.68
C LEU A 182 -8.88 -5.59 -29.64
N ASP A 183 -8.70 -5.26 -30.91
CA ASP A 183 -8.30 -6.22 -31.92
C ASP A 183 -6.79 -6.45 -31.90
N ARG A 184 -6.38 -7.62 -32.38
CA ARG A 184 -4.97 -7.98 -32.53
C ARG A 184 -4.66 -8.19 -34.01
N PRO A 185 -4.07 -7.19 -34.70
CA PRO A 185 -3.80 -7.31 -36.12
C PRO A 185 -2.76 -8.41 -36.39
N PRO A 186 -2.87 -9.19 -37.48
CA PRO A 186 -1.92 -10.24 -37.83
C PRO A 186 -0.64 -9.63 -38.43
N LEU A 187 0.21 -9.03 -37.59
CA LEU A 187 1.45 -8.36 -38.03
C LEU A 187 2.65 -9.31 -38.12
N LEU A 188 2.54 -10.51 -37.54
CA LEU A 188 3.57 -11.55 -37.59
C LEU A 188 3.07 -12.75 -38.38
N ASP A 189 3.91 -13.28 -39.27
CA ASP A 189 3.64 -14.52 -40.01
C ASP A 189 3.98 -15.76 -39.17
N ILE A 190 3.29 -15.89 -38.03
CA ILE A 190 3.48 -16.97 -37.05
C ILE A 190 2.09 -17.52 -36.68
N ALA A 191 1.96 -18.84 -36.67
CA ALA A 191 0.70 -19.49 -36.33
C ALA A 191 0.19 -19.06 -34.94
N ARG A 192 -1.09 -18.66 -34.87
CA ARG A 192 -1.78 -18.17 -33.64
C ARG A 192 -1.19 -16.90 -33.03
N ALA A 193 -0.27 -16.22 -33.72
CA ALA A 193 0.25 -14.94 -33.29
C ALA A 193 -0.73 -13.78 -33.48
N ASP A 194 -1.93 -14.02 -33.99
CA ASP A 194 -3.05 -13.10 -34.16
C ASP A 194 -4.12 -13.25 -33.06
N ILE A 195 -4.11 -14.33 -32.26
CA ILE A 195 -5.10 -14.54 -31.20
C ILE A 195 -4.97 -13.44 -30.13
N ASN A 196 -6.04 -12.69 -29.89
CA ASN A 196 -6.08 -11.69 -28.83
C ASN A 196 -6.28 -12.34 -27.45
N THR A 197 -5.36 -12.05 -26.55
CA THR A 197 -5.36 -12.53 -25.16
C THR A 197 -5.36 -11.38 -24.15
N LEU A 198 -5.29 -10.13 -24.62
CA LEU A 198 -5.24 -8.92 -23.82
C LEU A 198 -6.66 -8.41 -23.50
N PRO A 199 -6.99 -8.06 -22.23
CA PRO A 199 -6.20 -8.24 -21.01
C PRO A 199 -6.33 -9.65 -20.38
N SER A 200 -5.36 -10.05 -19.54
CA SER A 200 -5.38 -11.33 -18.81
C SER A 200 -6.55 -11.42 -17.81
N GLY A 201 -7.41 -12.44 -17.96
CA GLY A 201 -8.58 -12.63 -17.10
C GLY A 201 -8.22 -13.08 -15.68
N HIS A 202 -7.34 -14.09 -15.56
CA HIS A 202 -6.87 -14.59 -14.26
C HIS A 202 -6.17 -13.50 -13.44
N THR A 203 -5.37 -12.66 -14.11
CA THR A 203 -4.71 -11.52 -13.46
C THR A 203 -5.73 -10.47 -13.04
N THR A 204 -6.72 -10.12 -13.87
CA THR A 204 -7.78 -9.16 -13.49
C THR A 204 -8.54 -9.64 -12.26
N VAL A 205 -8.92 -10.91 -12.22
CA VAL A 205 -9.57 -11.53 -11.07
C VAL A 205 -8.72 -11.36 -9.81
N ALA A 206 -7.48 -11.86 -9.83
CA ALA A 206 -6.59 -11.83 -8.67
C ALA A 206 -6.34 -10.40 -8.16
N ALA A 207 -6.02 -9.49 -9.08
CA ALA A 207 -5.80 -8.08 -8.78
C ALA A 207 -7.05 -7.41 -8.20
N SER A 208 -8.23 -7.66 -8.78
CA SER A 208 -9.48 -7.02 -8.35
C SER A 208 -9.90 -7.45 -6.94
N ILE A 209 -9.70 -8.72 -6.58
CA ILE A 209 -9.97 -9.22 -5.23
C ILE A 209 -8.99 -8.59 -4.24
N ALA A 210 -7.69 -8.58 -4.55
CA ALA A 210 -6.67 -7.96 -3.72
C ALA A 210 -6.92 -6.45 -3.50
N ALA A 211 -7.31 -5.73 -4.56
CA ALA A 211 -7.68 -4.32 -4.48
C ALA A 211 -8.98 -4.10 -3.68
N GLY A 212 -9.98 -4.97 -3.86
CA GLY A 212 -11.22 -4.95 -3.07
C GLY A 212 -10.96 -5.15 -1.58
N LEU A 213 -10.10 -6.11 -1.21
CA LEU A 213 -9.65 -6.31 0.16
C LEU A 213 -8.92 -5.07 0.70
N LEU A 214 -8.00 -4.49 -0.08
CA LEU A 214 -7.29 -3.26 0.30
C LEU A 214 -8.24 -2.10 0.60
N ILE A 215 -9.33 -1.97 -0.15
CA ILE A 215 -10.38 -0.98 0.10
C ILE A 215 -11.19 -1.34 1.35
N ALA A 216 -11.57 -2.60 1.54
CA ALA A 216 -12.43 -3.05 2.63
C ALA A 216 -11.74 -3.04 4.00
N VAL A 217 -10.43 -3.27 4.08
CA VAL A 217 -9.73 -3.41 5.36
C VAL A 217 -9.57 -2.09 6.13
N PRO A 218 -9.50 -2.16 7.48
CA PRO A 218 -9.18 -1.00 8.32
C PRO A 218 -7.81 -0.41 7.96
N ARG A 219 -7.66 0.90 8.21
CA ARG A 219 -6.44 1.67 7.91
C ARG A 219 -5.13 0.97 8.32
N ARG A 220 -5.07 0.40 9.53
CA ARG A 220 -3.90 -0.29 10.08
C ARG A 220 -3.42 -1.50 9.25
N TRP A 221 -4.34 -2.15 8.52
CA TRP A 221 -4.05 -3.35 7.74
C TRP A 221 -3.75 -3.06 6.27
N ARG A 222 -4.07 -1.85 5.78
CA ARG A 222 -3.85 -1.46 4.38
C ARG A 222 -2.42 -1.69 3.88
N PRO A 223 -1.34 -1.37 4.64
CA PRO A 223 0.01 -1.59 4.17
C PRO A 223 0.32 -3.08 3.93
N VAL A 224 -0.09 -3.94 4.88
CA VAL A 224 0.10 -5.39 4.80
C VAL A 224 -0.69 -5.97 3.63
N VAL A 225 -1.95 -5.56 3.48
CA VAL A 225 -2.81 -6.02 2.38
C VAL A 225 -2.32 -5.53 1.03
N ALA A 226 -1.76 -4.32 0.94
CA ALA A 226 -1.17 -3.82 -0.30
C ALA A 226 0.04 -4.65 -0.73
N VAL A 227 0.95 -4.98 0.20
CA VAL A 227 2.11 -5.85 -0.08
C VAL A 227 1.67 -7.26 -0.44
N ALA A 228 0.79 -7.87 0.37
CA ALA A 228 0.27 -9.21 0.11
C ALA A 228 -0.49 -9.29 -1.23
N GLY A 229 -1.29 -8.25 -1.52
CA GLY A 229 -2.02 -8.12 -2.78
C GLY A 229 -1.10 -7.98 -3.99
N ALA A 230 0.00 -7.21 -3.86
CA ALA A 230 1.01 -7.09 -4.90
C ALA A 230 1.72 -8.43 -5.15
N VAL A 231 2.09 -9.15 -4.09
CA VAL A 231 2.71 -10.49 -4.20
C VAL A 231 1.76 -11.46 -4.87
N TYR A 232 0.50 -11.53 -4.42
CA TYR A 232 -0.51 -12.43 -5.00
C TYR A 232 -0.78 -12.12 -6.47
N THR A 233 -1.02 -10.85 -6.79
CA THR A 233 -1.28 -10.40 -8.17
C THR A 233 -0.09 -10.66 -9.09
N GLY A 234 1.12 -10.34 -8.61
CA GLY A 234 2.36 -10.56 -9.35
C GLY A 234 2.61 -12.04 -9.58
N ALA A 235 2.43 -12.87 -8.55
CA ALA A 235 2.56 -14.33 -8.66
C ALA A 235 1.56 -14.90 -9.68
N THR A 236 0.28 -14.53 -9.60
CA THR A 236 -0.73 -14.97 -10.58
C THR A 236 -0.36 -14.51 -12.00
N GLY A 237 0.03 -13.25 -12.17
CA GLY A 237 0.47 -12.71 -13.46
C GLY A 237 1.64 -13.48 -14.03
N VAL A 238 2.70 -13.66 -13.25
CA VAL A 238 3.88 -14.43 -13.66
C VAL A 238 3.53 -15.88 -13.97
N SER A 239 2.69 -16.55 -13.17
CA SER A 239 2.27 -17.92 -13.45
C SER A 239 1.57 -18.05 -14.80
N THR A 240 0.77 -17.06 -15.22
CA THR A 240 0.16 -17.08 -16.56
C THR A 240 1.17 -16.96 -17.70
N LEU A 241 2.32 -16.31 -17.45
CA LEU A 241 3.42 -16.24 -18.40
C LEU A 241 4.17 -17.58 -18.47
N VAL A 242 4.52 -18.14 -17.31
CA VAL A 242 5.18 -19.45 -17.19
C VAL A 242 4.35 -20.53 -17.89
N GLY A 243 3.01 -20.46 -17.74
CA GLY A 243 2.08 -21.39 -18.37
C GLY A 243 1.88 -21.26 -19.86
N GLN A 244 2.53 -20.30 -20.52
CA GLN A 244 2.33 -20.02 -21.95
C GLN A 244 0.90 -19.60 -22.29
N TRP A 245 0.14 -19.07 -21.33
CA TRP A 245 -1.25 -18.66 -21.55
C TRP A 245 -1.34 -17.20 -22.00
N HIS A 246 -0.41 -16.38 -21.52
CA HIS A 246 -0.44 -14.93 -21.69
C HIS A 246 0.93 -14.36 -22.01
N ARG A 247 0.91 -13.24 -22.74
CA ARG A 247 2.08 -12.37 -22.97
C ARG A 247 2.21 -11.37 -21.81
N PRO A 248 3.40 -10.80 -21.57
CA PRO A 248 3.59 -9.79 -20.52
C PRO A 248 2.63 -8.60 -20.63
N SER A 249 2.35 -8.13 -21.85
CA SER A 249 1.40 -7.03 -22.10
C SER A 249 -0.03 -7.33 -21.63
N ASP A 250 -0.49 -8.57 -21.76
CA ASP A 250 -1.82 -9.01 -21.31
C ASP A 250 -1.98 -8.80 -19.80
N VAL A 251 -0.94 -9.14 -19.04
CA VAL A 251 -0.89 -9.05 -17.57
C VAL A 251 -0.79 -7.59 -17.13
N VAL A 252 0.06 -6.80 -17.80
CA VAL A 252 0.21 -5.35 -17.55
C VAL A 252 -1.12 -4.63 -17.76
N ALA A 253 -1.79 -4.86 -18.89
CA ALA A 253 -3.09 -4.25 -19.16
C ALA A 253 -4.15 -4.64 -18.13
N ALA A 254 -4.17 -5.90 -17.68
CA ALA A 254 -5.11 -6.38 -16.67
C ALA A 254 -4.95 -5.65 -15.32
N ILE A 255 -3.71 -5.43 -14.89
CA ILE A 255 -3.41 -4.70 -13.64
C ILE A 255 -3.84 -3.23 -13.76
N LEU A 256 -3.60 -2.60 -14.92
CA LEU A 256 -3.99 -1.21 -15.17
C LEU A 256 -5.52 -1.02 -15.21
N VAL A 257 -6.27 -1.98 -15.78
CA VAL A 257 -7.75 -1.97 -15.70
C VAL A 257 -8.21 -1.96 -14.23
N VAL A 258 -7.62 -2.82 -13.39
CA VAL A 258 -7.99 -2.88 -11.97
C VAL A 258 -7.58 -1.61 -11.23
N LEU A 259 -6.43 -1.02 -11.54
CA LEU A 259 -6.01 0.27 -11.00
C LEU A 259 -7.00 1.38 -11.35
N ALA A 260 -7.47 1.42 -12.61
CA ALA A 260 -8.46 2.39 -13.06
C ALA A 260 -9.77 2.28 -12.26
N TRP A 261 -10.30 1.07 -12.11
CA TRP A 261 -11.51 0.83 -11.31
C TRP A 261 -11.30 1.14 -9.82
N SER A 262 -10.16 0.75 -9.26
CA SER A 262 -9.81 1.02 -7.86
C SER A 262 -9.77 2.51 -7.55
N ALA A 263 -9.14 3.29 -8.43
CA ALA A 263 -9.08 4.74 -8.31
C ALA A 263 -10.45 5.38 -8.56
N GLY A 264 -11.20 4.88 -9.55
CA GLY A 264 -12.56 5.31 -9.88
C GLY A 264 -13.55 5.14 -8.72
N VAL A 265 -13.58 3.97 -8.07
CA VAL A 265 -14.46 3.79 -6.90
C VAL A 265 -14.02 4.65 -5.72
N CYS A 266 -12.71 4.87 -5.54
CA CYS A 266 -12.18 5.76 -4.49
C CYS A 266 -12.56 7.23 -4.71
N MET A 267 -12.65 7.69 -5.96
CA MET A 267 -13.16 9.02 -6.32
C MET A 267 -14.59 9.24 -5.82
N LEU A 268 -15.41 8.18 -5.82
CA LEU A 268 -16.81 8.19 -5.37
C LEU A 268 -16.97 7.98 -3.86
N SER A 269 -15.90 8.00 -3.07
CA SER A 269 -15.97 7.75 -1.62
C SER A 269 -16.80 8.81 -0.90
N SER A 270 -17.83 8.38 -0.15
CA SER A 270 -18.74 9.24 0.60
C SER A 270 -18.27 9.44 2.06
N SER A 271 -18.92 10.34 2.81
CA SER A 271 -18.61 10.60 4.23
C SER A 271 -18.62 9.33 5.11
N SER A 272 -19.44 8.33 4.78
CA SER A 272 -19.50 7.05 5.51
C SER A 272 -18.29 6.14 5.25
N SER A 273 -17.47 6.47 4.26
CA SER A 273 -16.25 5.73 3.91
C SER A 273 -15.02 6.19 4.68
N LEU A 274 -15.11 7.33 5.37
CA LEU A 274 -13.99 7.95 6.06
C LEU A 274 -13.54 7.09 7.25
N ASP A 275 -12.24 7.11 7.52
CA ASP A 275 -11.65 6.50 8.70
C ASP A 275 -12.07 7.33 9.94
N GLU A 276 -12.38 6.66 11.06
CA GLU A 276 -12.60 7.37 12.32
C GLU A 276 -11.34 8.17 12.69
N PRO A 277 -11.45 9.42 13.17
CA PRO A 277 -10.32 10.18 13.66
C PRO A 277 -9.69 9.46 14.87
N ARG A 278 -8.66 8.65 14.64
CA ARG A 278 -7.80 8.13 15.70
C ARG A 278 -6.51 8.96 15.72
N GLY A 279 -6.11 9.39 16.91
CA GLY A 279 -4.84 10.08 17.14
C GLY A 279 -3.67 9.11 16.94
N GLY A 280 -2.68 9.52 16.13
CA GLY A 280 -1.46 8.76 15.86
C GLY A 280 -1.05 8.82 14.39
N VAL A 281 0.21 9.17 14.12
CA VAL A 281 0.84 8.95 12.83
C VAL A 281 1.14 7.46 12.75
N GLU A 282 0.52 6.72 11.82
CA GLU A 282 0.97 5.34 11.52
C GLU A 282 1.95 5.38 10.33
N PRO A 283 3.27 5.30 10.57
CA PRO A 283 4.29 5.50 9.53
C PRO A 283 4.32 4.38 8.49
N GLY A 284 3.79 3.19 8.81
CA GLY A 284 3.90 1.99 7.98
C GLY A 284 3.25 2.11 6.60
N SER A 285 2.24 2.98 6.48
CA SER A 285 1.53 3.27 5.24
C SER A 285 2.38 3.99 4.19
N SER A 286 3.11 5.03 4.60
CA SER A 286 4.02 5.76 3.70
C SER A 286 5.28 4.97 3.42
N GLY A 287 5.80 4.24 4.42
CA GLY A 287 6.95 3.36 4.24
C GLY A 287 6.69 2.23 3.25
N ALA A 288 5.56 1.53 3.37
CA ALA A 288 5.17 0.47 2.43
C ALA A 288 4.98 1.00 1.01
N ALA A 289 4.29 2.14 0.85
CA ALA A 289 4.13 2.78 -0.46
C ALA A 289 5.48 3.18 -1.07
N GLY A 290 6.39 3.76 -0.28
CA GLY A 290 7.74 4.12 -0.72
C GLY A 290 8.55 2.90 -1.17
N LEU A 291 8.49 1.79 -0.42
CA LEU A 291 9.18 0.55 -0.77
C LEU A 291 8.63 -0.07 -2.07
N LEU A 292 7.30 -0.10 -2.22
CA LEU A 292 6.65 -0.58 -3.45
C LEU A 292 7.03 0.30 -4.65
N LEU A 293 7.03 1.63 -4.50
CA LEU A 293 7.45 2.55 -5.56
C LEU A 293 8.93 2.38 -5.92
N LEU A 294 9.81 2.22 -4.93
CA LEU A 294 11.23 1.94 -5.17
C LEU A 294 11.40 0.64 -5.97
N GLY A 295 10.72 -0.43 -5.55
CA GLY A 295 10.72 -1.70 -6.27
C GLY A 295 10.18 -1.55 -7.69
N ALA A 296 9.12 -0.77 -7.88
CA ALA A 296 8.55 -0.48 -9.20
C ALA A 296 9.53 0.27 -10.11
N VAL A 297 10.24 1.26 -9.58
CA VAL A 297 11.26 2.02 -10.33
C VAL A 297 12.44 1.12 -10.71
N VAL A 298 12.97 0.33 -9.78
CA VAL A 298 14.10 -0.56 -10.03
C VAL A 298 13.74 -1.62 -11.06
N THR A 299 12.64 -2.35 -10.86
CA THR A 299 12.19 -3.38 -11.81
C THR A 299 11.78 -2.80 -13.15
N GLY A 300 11.15 -1.62 -13.15
CA GLY A 300 10.78 -0.90 -14.38
C GLY A 300 11.98 -0.45 -15.20
N ALA A 301 13.02 0.08 -14.56
CA ALA A 301 14.26 0.46 -15.24
C ALA A 301 14.94 -0.76 -15.88
N LEU A 302 14.99 -1.89 -15.18
CA LEU A 302 15.53 -3.14 -15.70
C LEU A 302 14.67 -3.68 -16.87
N ALA A 303 13.35 -3.63 -16.76
CA ALA A 303 12.42 -4.04 -17.81
C ALA A 303 12.59 -3.19 -19.08
N LEU A 304 12.71 -1.88 -18.93
CA LEU A 304 12.96 -0.95 -20.05
C LEU A 304 14.32 -1.21 -20.70
N GLY A 305 15.36 -1.50 -19.92
CA GLY A 305 16.66 -1.91 -20.44
C GLY A 305 16.61 -3.20 -21.24
N ALA A 306 15.91 -4.22 -20.72
CA ALA A 306 15.70 -5.50 -21.42
C ALA A 306 14.89 -5.31 -22.72
N LEU A 307 13.80 -4.52 -22.68
CA LEU A 307 13.00 -4.19 -23.86
C LEU A 307 13.80 -3.42 -24.90
N GLY A 308 14.63 -2.46 -24.47
CA GLY A 308 15.57 -1.76 -25.32
C GLY A 308 16.49 -2.74 -26.05
N SER A 309 17.13 -3.63 -25.29
CA SER A 309 18.03 -4.66 -25.82
C SER A 309 17.35 -5.56 -26.87
N VAL A 310 16.13 -6.03 -26.59
CA VAL A 310 15.31 -6.84 -27.51
C VAL A 310 14.94 -6.07 -28.79
N ARG A 311 14.72 -4.76 -28.68
CA ARG A 311 14.43 -3.89 -29.82
C ARG A 311 15.68 -3.42 -30.58
N GLY A 312 16.88 -3.88 -30.19
CA GLY A 312 18.14 -3.48 -30.80
C GLY A 312 18.64 -2.09 -30.37
N TYR A 313 18.08 -1.53 -29.28
CA TYR A 313 18.53 -0.29 -28.67
C TYR A 313 19.40 -0.58 -27.43
N GLY A 314 20.57 0.05 -27.33
CA GLY A 314 21.44 -0.08 -26.16
C GLY A 314 22.32 -1.33 -26.17
N TRP A 315 22.67 -1.83 -24.98
CA TRP A 315 23.66 -2.89 -24.81
C TRP A 315 23.02 -4.27 -25.04
N ALA A 316 23.66 -5.09 -25.87
CA ALA A 316 23.26 -6.48 -26.05
C ALA A 316 23.56 -7.25 -24.76
N LEU A 317 22.52 -7.85 -24.17
CA LEU A 317 22.71 -8.76 -23.05
C LEU A 317 23.26 -10.10 -23.57
N PRO A 318 24.11 -10.80 -22.80
CA PRO A 318 24.71 -12.08 -23.21
C PRO A 318 23.71 -13.25 -23.23
N LEU A 319 22.41 -12.95 -23.12
CA LEU A 319 21.30 -13.91 -23.11
C LEU A 319 20.63 -13.94 -24.48
N GLY A 320 20.02 -15.07 -24.85
CA GLY A 320 19.18 -15.15 -26.05
C GLY A 320 18.04 -14.13 -26.01
N GLY A 321 17.70 -13.52 -27.15
CA GLY A 321 16.74 -12.41 -27.22
C GLY A 321 15.35 -12.71 -26.66
N ASP A 322 14.92 -13.96 -26.74
CA ASP A 322 13.67 -14.46 -26.16
C ASP A 322 13.71 -14.60 -24.63
N LEU A 323 14.84 -15.06 -24.06
CA LEU A 323 15.01 -15.13 -22.61
C LEU A 323 15.12 -13.71 -22.03
N THR A 324 15.80 -12.79 -22.73
CA THR A 324 15.82 -11.37 -22.37
C THR A 324 14.42 -10.77 -22.43
N ALA A 325 13.63 -11.07 -23.47
CA ALA A 325 12.25 -10.61 -23.58
C ALA A 325 11.36 -11.16 -22.46
N TYR A 326 11.53 -12.43 -22.11
CA TYR A 326 10.78 -13.08 -21.03
C TYR A 326 11.10 -12.46 -19.67
N MET A 327 12.38 -12.37 -19.31
CA MET A 327 12.81 -11.76 -18.04
C MET A 327 12.43 -10.28 -17.97
N GLY A 328 12.59 -9.55 -19.09
CA GLY A 328 12.14 -8.17 -19.21
C GLY A 328 10.63 -8.03 -19.01
N GLY A 329 9.84 -8.94 -19.58
CA GLY A 329 8.40 -9.03 -19.41
C GLY A 329 7.99 -9.28 -17.96
N MET A 330 8.62 -10.24 -17.28
CA MET A 330 8.39 -10.50 -15.85
C MET A 330 8.71 -9.28 -14.97
N LEU A 331 9.84 -8.60 -15.25
CA LEU A 331 10.21 -7.37 -14.56
C LEU A 331 9.21 -6.24 -14.83
N GLY A 332 8.69 -6.14 -16.05
CA GLY A 332 7.64 -5.18 -16.41
C GLY A 332 6.34 -5.43 -15.66
N VAL A 333 5.91 -6.70 -15.57
CA VAL A 333 4.75 -7.11 -14.76
C VAL A 333 4.97 -6.77 -13.28
N ALA A 334 6.15 -7.07 -12.72
CA ALA A 334 6.49 -6.72 -11.35
C ALA A 334 6.42 -5.21 -11.13
N ALA A 335 6.99 -4.41 -12.04
CA ALA A 335 7.01 -2.95 -11.94
C ALA A 335 5.59 -2.36 -11.90
N VAL A 336 4.73 -2.77 -12.82
CA VAL A 336 3.35 -2.29 -12.91
C VAL A 336 2.52 -2.77 -11.71
N THR A 337 2.74 -4.00 -11.24
CA THR A 337 2.07 -4.53 -10.04
C THR A 337 2.42 -3.70 -8.81
N LEU A 338 3.72 -3.53 -8.54
CA LEU A 338 4.21 -2.78 -7.37
C LEU A 338 3.75 -1.32 -7.42
N GLY A 339 3.88 -0.67 -8.58
CA GLY A 339 3.42 0.71 -8.78
C GLY A 339 1.91 0.85 -8.56
N SER A 340 1.12 -0.07 -9.09
CA SER A 340 -0.34 -0.04 -8.95
C SER A 340 -0.79 -0.21 -7.51
N PHE A 341 -0.24 -1.16 -6.76
CA PHE A 341 -0.59 -1.33 -5.34
C PHE A 341 -0.11 -0.17 -4.47
N ALA A 342 1.03 0.45 -4.79
CA ALA A 342 1.46 1.68 -4.13
C ALA A 342 0.46 2.83 -4.37
N LEU A 343 0.05 3.04 -5.62
CA LEU A 343 -0.92 4.07 -5.99
C LEU A 343 -2.29 3.81 -5.34
N MET A 344 -2.80 2.57 -5.37
CA MET A 344 -4.04 2.20 -4.69
C MET A 344 -3.96 2.49 -3.18
N LEU A 345 -2.85 2.16 -2.54
CA LEU A 345 -2.62 2.41 -1.12
C LEU A 345 -2.65 3.92 -0.80
N LEU A 346 -1.96 4.74 -1.61
CA LEU A 346 -1.92 6.19 -1.46
C LEU A 346 -3.27 6.87 -1.74
N VAL A 347 -3.95 6.47 -2.82
CA VAL A 347 -5.30 6.96 -3.18
C VAL A 347 -6.30 6.58 -2.08
N ARG A 348 -6.29 5.34 -1.60
CA ARG A 348 -7.20 4.90 -0.53
C ARG A 348 -6.94 5.65 0.77
N GLN A 349 -5.68 5.87 1.14
CA GLN A 349 -5.34 6.63 2.35
C GLN A 349 -5.71 8.11 2.26
N SER A 350 -5.57 8.72 1.09
CA SER A 350 -5.87 10.14 0.91
C SER A 350 -7.38 10.39 0.84
N THR A 351 -8.13 9.52 0.19
CA THR A 351 -9.60 9.62 0.06
C THR A 351 -10.36 9.22 1.34
N ALA A 352 -9.77 8.38 2.20
CA ALA A 352 -10.38 7.96 3.47
C ALA A 352 -10.08 8.91 4.65
N ARG A 353 -9.29 9.96 4.46
CA ARG A 353 -9.04 10.98 5.51
C ARG A 353 -10.17 12.02 5.53
N PRO A 354 -10.71 12.35 6.72
CA PRO A 354 -11.60 13.50 6.87
C PRO A 354 -10.86 14.81 6.61
#